data_AF-L0W8U8-F1
#
_entry.id   AF-L0W8U8-F1
#
_cell.length_a   1.000
_cell.length_b   1.000
_cell.length_c   1.000
_cell.angle_alpha   90.00
_cell.angle_beta   90.00
_cell.angle_gamma   90.00
#
_symmetry.space_group_name_H-M   'P 1'
#
loop_
_entity.id
_entity.type
_entity.pdbx_description
1 polymer ?
#
loop_
_entity_poly.entity_id
_entity_poly.type
_entity_poly.pdbx_seq_one_letter_code
_entity_poly.pdbx_strand_id
1 'polypeptide(L)'
;MQLTLPSIHLNRSAIFYLGLFAALFLVMAVQPAMASEGTGGSLPYESWLTNLRNSVTGPVAFALSIIGIVVAGGILIFGGELNGFFRTLIFIVLVMALLVGAQNMMSTFFGRGAEIAALTDGAVNQVSGAAMRLVNGIQAV
;
A
#
# COMPACT_ATOMS: atom_id res chain seq x y z
N MET A 1 -38.68 -50.92 -16.42
CA MET A 1 -37.36 -50.65 -17.04
C MET A 1 -36.39 -50.32 -15.91
N GLN A 2 -35.42 -51.19 -15.65
CA GLN A 2 -34.47 -51.07 -14.53
C GLN A 2 -33.31 -50.15 -14.95
N LEU A 3 -33.09 -49.04 -14.23
CA LEU A 3 -31.95 -48.15 -14.47
C LEU A 3 -30.67 -48.80 -13.91
N THR A 4 -29.84 -49.32 -14.79
CA THR A 4 -28.48 -49.77 -14.47
C THR A 4 -27.56 -48.54 -14.39
N LEU A 5 -27.18 -48.13 -13.18
CA LEU A 5 -26.21 -47.04 -12.98
C LEU A 5 -24.78 -47.56 -13.24
N PRO A 6 -23.95 -46.85 -14.01
CA PRO A 6 -22.57 -47.25 -14.27
C PRO A 6 -21.72 -47.13 -12.99
N SER A 7 -20.91 -48.16 -12.69
CA SER A 7 -19.97 -48.17 -11.58
C SER A 7 -18.75 -47.32 -11.91
N ILE A 8 -18.68 -46.12 -11.32
CA ILE A 8 -17.56 -45.20 -11.48
C ILE A 8 -16.35 -45.74 -10.70
N HIS A 9 -15.30 -46.15 -11.41
CA HIS A 9 -14.02 -46.56 -10.82
C HIS A 9 -13.14 -45.34 -10.56
N LEU A 10 -13.17 -44.81 -9.34
CA LEU A 10 -12.36 -43.66 -8.94
C LEU A 10 -10.92 -44.11 -8.62
N ASN A 11 -9.96 -43.71 -9.46
CA ASN A 11 -8.54 -44.00 -9.24
C ASN A 11 -8.00 -43.16 -8.07
N ARG A 12 -7.33 -43.80 -7.09
CA ARG A 12 -6.81 -43.14 -5.87
C ARG A 12 -5.86 -41.99 -6.19
N SER A 13 -5.08 -42.10 -7.27
CA SER A 13 -4.21 -41.02 -7.74
C SER A 13 -5.01 -39.83 -8.28
N ALA A 14 -6.13 -40.07 -8.96
CA ALA A 14 -7.01 -39.01 -9.45
C ALA A 14 -7.67 -38.24 -8.29
N ILE A 15 -8.06 -38.93 -7.21
CA ILE A 15 -8.57 -38.28 -6.00
C ILE A 15 -7.50 -37.38 -5.36
N PHE A 16 -6.24 -37.81 -5.35
CA PHE A 16 -5.13 -37.00 -4.84
C PHE A 16 -4.90 -35.74 -5.69
N TYR A 17 -4.87 -35.86 -7.02
CA TYR A 17 -4.71 -34.70 -7.90
C TYR A 17 -5.91 -33.74 -7.82
N LEU A 18 -7.12 -34.26 -7.70
CA LEU A 18 -8.34 -33.44 -7.56
C LEU A 18 -8.37 -32.74 -6.20
N GLY A 19 -7.92 -33.40 -5.14
CA GLY A 19 -7.72 -32.79 -3.82
C GLY A 19 -6.66 -31.70 -3.81
N LEU A 20 -5.53 -31.91 -4.48
CA LEU A 20 -4.48 -30.90 -4.64
C LEU A 20 -4.98 -29.69 -5.44
N PHE A 21 -5.69 -29.94 -6.54
CA PHE A 21 -6.28 -28.88 -7.36
C PHE A 21 -7.33 -28.08 -6.58
N ALA A 22 -8.20 -28.75 -5.82
CA ALA A 22 -9.19 -28.10 -4.96
C ALA A 22 -8.52 -27.30 -3.84
N ALA A 23 -7.44 -27.79 -3.25
CA ALA A 23 -6.69 -27.06 -2.23
C ALA A 23 -6.01 -25.81 -2.80
N LEU A 24 -5.37 -25.91 -3.98
CA LEU A 24 -4.80 -24.78 -4.69
C LEU A 24 -5.87 -23.75 -5.07
N PHE A 25 -7.02 -24.21 -5.56
CA PHE A 25 -8.15 -23.36 -5.89
C PHE A 25 -8.69 -22.65 -4.64
N LEU A 26 -8.77 -23.35 -3.50
CA LEU A 26 -9.22 -22.76 -2.23
C LEU A 26 -8.24 -21.72 -1.72
N VAL A 27 -6.93 -21.95 -1.83
CA VAL A 27 -5.89 -20.95 -1.50
C VAL A 27 -5.97 -19.73 -2.41
N MET A 28 -6.27 -19.91 -3.70
CA MET A 28 -6.48 -18.80 -4.65
C MET A 28 -7.84 -18.09 -4.43
N ALA A 29 -8.84 -18.79 -3.89
CA ALA A 29 -10.16 -18.26 -3.57
C ALA A 29 -10.23 -17.58 -2.19
N VAL A 30 -9.19 -17.73 -1.35
CA VAL A 30 -8.99 -16.85 -0.20
C VAL A 30 -8.78 -15.45 -0.75
N GLN A 31 -9.86 -14.68 -0.73
CA GLN A 31 -9.84 -13.24 -0.95
C GLN A 31 -8.74 -12.66 -0.05
N PRO A 32 -7.87 -11.77 -0.55
CA PRO A 32 -6.90 -11.10 0.32
C PRO A 32 -7.71 -10.45 1.44
N ALA A 33 -7.51 -10.94 2.67
CA ALA A 33 -8.03 -10.26 3.84
C ALA A 33 -7.53 -8.83 3.71
N MET A 34 -8.45 -7.89 3.55
CA MET A 34 -8.18 -6.47 3.47
C MET A 34 -7.61 -6.04 4.82
N ALA A 35 -6.35 -6.39 5.08
CA ALA A 35 -5.45 -5.60 5.89
C ALA A 35 -5.13 -4.36 5.07
N SER A 36 -6.17 -3.58 4.79
CA SER A 36 -5.97 -2.19 4.45
C SER A 36 -5.20 -1.63 5.63
N GLU A 37 -3.95 -1.27 5.39
CA GLU A 37 -3.29 -0.17 6.07
C GLU A 37 -4.38 0.87 6.28
N GLY A 38 -4.74 1.09 7.56
CA GLY A 38 -6.08 1.50 7.94
C GLY A 38 -6.62 2.54 6.98
N THR A 39 -7.62 2.15 6.18
CA THR A 39 -8.51 3.10 5.52
C THR A 39 -9.20 3.81 6.66
N GLY A 40 -8.51 4.81 7.16
CA GLY A 40 -9.00 5.72 8.14
C GLY A 40 -10.22 6.39 7.54
N GLY A 41 -11.38 5.89 7.95
CA GLY A 41 -12.66 6.40 7.48
C GLY A 41 -13.82 6.10 8.41
N SER A 42 -13.59 5.39 9.53
CA SER A 42 -14.66 4.98 10.44
C SER A 42 -14.66 5.70 11.78
N LEU A 43 -13.60 6.46 12.10
CA LEU A 43 -13.43 7.09 13.42
C LEU A 43 -13.27 8.61 13.30
N PRO A 44 -14.06 9.41 14.04
CA PRO A 44 -14.14 10.86 13.85
C PRO A 44 -12.82 11.62 14.09
N TYR A 45 -11.86 11.03 14.82
CA TYR A 45 -10.55 11.63 15.10
C TYR A 45 -9.52 11.37 14.01
N GLU A 46 -9.75 10.39 13.13
CA GLU A 46 -8.72 9.94 12.21
C GLU A 46 -8.51 10.93 11.06
N SER A 47 -9.56 11.64 10.63
CA SER A 47 -9.40 12.80 9.73
C SER A 47 -8.48 13.88 10.32
N TRP A 48 -8.61 14.19 11.62
CA TRP A 48 -7.71 15.14 12.27
C TRP A 48 -6.27 14.62 12.35
N LEU A 49 -6.07 13.34 12.69
CA LEU A 49 -4.74 12.71 12.71
C LEU A 49 -4.09 12.72 11.32
N THR A 50 -4.86 12.44 10.28
CA THR A 50 -4.39 12.46 8.88
C THR A 50 -4.02 13.88 8.47
N ASN A 51 -4.82 14.89 8.83
CA ASN A 51 -4.49 16.30 8.58
C ASN A 51 -3.26 16.76 9.37
N LEU A 52 -3.10 16.32 10.62
CA LEU A 52 -1.93 16.59 11.45
C LEU A 52 -0.67 16.01 10.78
N ARG A 53 -0.72 14.75 10.36
CA ARG A 53 0.38 14.10 9.63
C ARG A 53 0.73 14.90 8.38
N ASN A 54 -0.27 15.22 7.55
CA ASN A 54 -0.06 15.98 6.30
C ASN A 54 0.50 17.39 6.57
N SER A 55 0.16 18.00 7.69
CA SER A 55 0.72 19.29 8.11
C SER A 55 2.18 19.15 8.53
N VAL A 56 2.50 18.15 9.36
CA VAL A 56 3.85 17.89 9.89
C VAL A 56 4.81 17.35 8.82
N THR A 57 4.33 16.69 7.77
CA THR A 57 5.18 16.29 6.62
C THR A 57 5.09 17.27 5.45
N GLY A 58 4.18 18.24 5.50
CA GLY A 58 3.89 19.16 4.41
C GLY A 58 4.49 20.57 4.60
N PRO A 59 3.84 21.61 4.06
CA PRO A 59 4.37 22.98 4.02
C PRO A 59 4.71 23.58 5.40
N VAL A 60 4.07 23.13 6.47
CA VAL A 60 4.29 23.67 7.83
C VAL A 60 5.67 23.28 8.36
N ALA A 61 6.10 22.03 8.21
CA ALA A 61 7.44 21.63 8.63
C ALA A 61 8.54 22.35 7.83
N PHE A 62 8.29 22.60 6.55
CA PHE A 62 9.20 23.38 5.72
C PHE A 62 9.31 24.84 6.23
N ALA A 63 8.19 25.47 6.58
CA ALA A 63 8.20 26.81 7.16
C ALA A 63 8.97 26.87 8.48
N LEU A 64 8.81 25.88 9.37
CA LEU A 64 9.57 25.79 10.62
C LEU A 64 11.07 25.62 10.37
N SER A 65 11.45 24.85 9.35
CA SER A 65 12.86 24.70 8.95
C SER A 65 13.46 26.03 8.52
N ILE A 66 12.75 26.82 7.69
CA ILE A 66 13.21 28.15 7.26
C ILE A 66 13.42 29.07 8.46
N ILE A 67 12.46 29.11 9.40
CA ILE A 67 12.58 29.93 10.61
C ILE A 67 13.83 29.54 11.40
N GLY A 68 14.05 28.25 11.62
CA GLY A 68 15.23 27.75 12.33
C GLY A 68 16.55 28.15 11.65
N ILE A 69 16.61 28.07 10.32
CA ILE A 69 17.78 28.46 9.54
C ILE A 69 18.02 29.97 9.64
N VAL A 70 16.99 30.80 9.55
CA VAL A 70 17.10 32.26 9.66
C VAL A 70 17.59 32.65 11.06
N VAL A 71 17.07 32.03 12.12
CA VAL A 71 17.52 32.28 13.49
C VAL A 71 18.98 31.86 13.66
N ALA A 72 19.36 30.67 13.18
CA ALA A 72 20.75 30.21 13.24
C ALA A 72 21.70 31.14 12.45
N GLY A 73 21.30 31.57 11.25
CA GLY A 73 22.05 32.53 10.44
C GLY A 73 22.18 33.89 11.11
N GLY A 74 21.13 34.36 11.79
CA GLY A 74 21.17 35.58 12.59
C GLY A 74 22.21 35.51 13.70
N ILE A 75 22.23 34.41 14.47
CA ILE A 75 23.23 34.17 15.51
C ILE A 75 24.66 34.19 14.93
N LEU A 76 24.86 33.62 13.74
CA LEU A 76 26.15 33.59 13.08
C LEU A 76 26.64 34.98 12.64
N ILE A 77 25.76 35.78 12.01
CA ILE A 77 26.12 37.09 11.46
C ILE A 77 26.51 38.08 12.55
N PHE A 78 25.86 38.00 13.72
CA PHE A 78 26.18 38.87 14.86
C PHE A 78 27.39 38.41 15.69
N GLY A 79 28.17 37.44 15.18
CA GLY A 79 29.39 36.96 15.86
C GLY A 79 29.14 35.99 17.01
N GLY A 80 28.01 35.27 16.98
CA GLY A 80 27.71 34.20 17.92
C GLY A 80 28.65 32.99 17.79
N GLU A 81 28.59 32.08 18.76
CA GLU A 81 29.48 30.92 18.79
C GLU A 81 29.24 30.00 17.56
N LEU A 82 30.30 29.75 16.78
CA LEU A 82 30.22 28.86 15.60
C LEU A 82 29.77 27.44 15.98
N ASN A 83 30.23 26.95 17.13
CA ASN A 83 29.87 25.62 17.63
C ASN A 83 28.36 25.47 17.83
N GLY A 84 27.72 26.46 18.46
CA GLY A 84 26.28 26.55 18.66
C GLY A 84 25.50 26.67 17.35
N PHE A 85 26.01 27.41 16.37
CA PHE A 85 25.43 27.43 15.02
C PHE A 85 25.47 26.04 14.37
N PHE A 86 26.63 25.40 14.31
CA PHE A 86 26.77 24.06 13.70
C PHE A 86 25.90 23.02 14.40
N ARG A 87 25.84 23.06 15.74
CA ARG A 87 24.94 22.21 16.52
C ARG A 87 23.48 22.40 16.09
N THR A 88 23.04 23.65 15.93
CA THR A 88 21.67 23.98 15.52
C THR A 88 21.38 23.51 14.08
N LEU A 89 22.34 23.74 13.18
CA LEU A 89 22.24 23.32 11.79
C LEU A 89 22.10 21.79 11.67
N ILE A 90 22.95 21.03 12.38
CA ILE A 90 22.91 19.56 12.37
C ILE A 90 21.56 19.06 12.89
N PHE A 91 21.00 19.67 13.94
CA PHE A 91 19.68 19.28 14.44
C PHE A 91 18.58 19.52 13.40
N ILE A 92 18.59 20.64 12.70
CA ILE A 92 17.61 20.92 11.64
C ILE A 92 17.71 19.87 10.52
N VAL A 93 18.92 19.55 10.08
CA VAL A 93 19.15 18.52 9.04
C VAL A 93 18.69 17.14 9.52
N LEU A 94 19.01 16.77 10.77
CA LEU A 94 18.59 15.48 11.33
C LEU A 94 17.07 15.36 11.41
N VAL A 95 16.37 16.40 11.86
CA VAL A 95 14.90 16.40 11.91
C VAL A 95 14.31 16.23 10.51
N MET A 96 14.82 16.95 9.51
CA MET A 96 14.34 16.83 8.13
C MET A 96 14.62 15.45 7.53
N ALA A 97 15.82 14.91 7.77
CA ALA A 97 16.19 13.56 7.32
C ALA A 97 15.28 12.49 7.93
N LEU A 98 14.95 12.60 9.23
CA LEU A 98 14.04 11.68 9.89
C LEU A 98 12.59 11.80 9.38
N LEU A 99 12.09 13.02 9.15
CA LEU A 99 10.75 13.25 8.59
C LEU A 99 10.60 12.61 7.20
N VAL A 100 11.52 12.91 6.29
CA VAL A 100 11.52 12.38 4.91
C VAL A 100 11.80 10.88 4.90
N GLY A 101 12.73 10.42 5.74
CA GLY A 101 13.06 9.01 5.89
C GLY A 101 11.87 8.18 6.38
N ALA A 102 11.15 8.66 7.39
CA ALA A 102 9.96 7.99 7.92
C ALA A 102 8.86 7.84 6.86
N GLN A 103 8.63 8.86 6.04
CA GLN A 103 7.62 8.80 4.98
C GLN A 103 7.99 7.79 3.88
N ASN A 104 9.27 7.76 3.46
CA ASN A 104 9.77 6.77 2.49
C ASN A 104 9.74 5.34 3.05
N MET A 105 10.10 5.15 4.32
CA MET A 105 10.00 3.85 4.98
C MET A 105 8.54 3.37 5.04
N MET A 106 7.61 4.25 5.45
CA MET A 106 6.20 3.89 5.52
C MET A 106 5.64 3.46 4.16
N SER A 107 5.94 4.21 3.09
CA SER A 107 5.53 3.85 1.73
C SER A 107 6.14 2.53 1.26
N THR A 108 7.41 2.28 1.58
CA THR A 108 8.13 1.07 1.10
C THR A 108 7.69 -0.20 1.83
N PHE A 109 7.44 -0.13 3.14
CA PHE A 109 7.07 -1.29 3.96
C PHE A 109 5.58 -1.59 3.95
N PHE A 110 4.73 -0.57 3.87
CA PHE A 110 3.27 -0.76 3.92
C PHE A 110 2.63 -0.67 2.53
N GLY A 111 3.01 0.31 1.69
CA GLY A 111 2.39 0.51 0.36
C GLY A 111 2.62 -0.58 -0.70
N ARG A 112 3.58 -1.49 -0.50
CA ARG A 112 3.79 -2.65 -1.40
C ARG A 112 2.74 -3.75 -1.22
N GLY A 113 2.02 -3.78 -0.09
CA GLY A 113 0.89 -4.69 0.09
C GLY A 113 -0.26 -4.40 -0.88
N ALA A 114 -0.44 -3.13 -1.25
CA ALA A 114 -1.46 -2.67 -2.19
C ALA A 114 -1.10 -2.90 -3.68
N GLU A 115 0.18 -2.98 -4.04
CA GLU A 115 0.62 -3.19 -5.43
C GLU A 115 0.17 -4.57 -5.96
N ILE A 116 0.29 -5.62 -5.15
CA ILE A 116 -0.14 -6.99 -5.51
C ILE A 116 -1.66 -7.03 -5.76
N ALA A 117 -2.44 -6.28 -4.97
CA ALA A 117 -3.88 -6.16 -5.14
C ALA A 117 -4.25 -5.35 -6.41
N ALA A 118 -3.55 -4.23 -6.66
CA ALA A 118 -3.77 -3.40 -7.84
C ALA A 118 -3.42 -4.12 -9.16
N LEU A 119 -2.36 -4.93 -9.17
CA LEU A 119 -2.02 -5.79 -10.31
C LEU A 119 -3.11 -6.85 -10.56
N THR A 120 -3.70 -7.38 -9.49
CA THR A 120 -4.80 -8.36 -9.57
C THR A 120 -6.09 -7.72 -10.09
N ASP A 121 -6.49 -6.57 -9.58
CA ASP A 121 -7.68 -5.83 -10.06
C ASP A 121 -7.50 -5.34 -11.51
N GLY A 122 -6.28 -4.92 -11.87
CA GLY A 122 -5.92 -4.58 -13.24
C GLY A 122 -6.00 -5.77 -14.19
N ALA A 123 -5.58 -6.96 -13.77
CA ALA A 123 -5.70 -8.19 -14.54
C ALA A 123 -7.17 -8.64 -14.67
N VAL A 124 -7.95 -8.58 -13.59
CA VAL A 124 -9.38 -8.95 -13.59
C VAL A 124 -10.19 -8.02 -14.48
N ASN A 125 -9.96 -6.70 -14.44
CA ASN A 125 -10.65 -5.75 -15.32
C ASN A 125 -10.28 -5.93 -16.79
N GLN A 126 -9.03 -6.27 -17.10
CA GLN A 126 -8.61 -6.58 -18.48
C GLN A 126 -9.25 -7.87 -19.01
N VAL A 127 -9.33 -8.91 -18.17
CA VAL A 127 -9.98 -10.18 -18.53
C VAL A 127 -11.49 -10.00 -18.70
N SER A 128 -12.14 -9.25 -17.80
CA SER A 128 -13.57 -8.96 -17.87
C SER A 128 -13.92 -8.10 -19.10
N GLY A 129 -13.09 -7.10 -19.41
CA GLY A 129 -13.21 -6.29 -20.62
C GLY A 129 -13.00 -7.10 -21.91
N ALA A 130 -12.03 -8.02 -21.92
CA ALA A 130 -11.83 -8.92 -23.05
C ALA A 130 -13.00 -9.91 -23.22
N ALA A 131 -13.50 -10.50 -22.13
CA ALA A 131 -14.65 -11.40 -22.15
C ALA A 131 -15.92 -10.71 -22.66
N MET A 132 -16.19 -9.47 -22.23
CA MET A 132 -17.35 -8.71 -22.66
C MET A 132 -17.29 -8.33 -24.15
N ARG A 133 -16.08 -8.04 -24.67
CA ARG A 133 -15.87 -7.81 -26.10
C ARG A 133 -16.09 -9.07 -26.94
N LEU A 134 -15.69 -10.24 -26.43
CA LEU A 134 -15.94 -11.52 -27.09
C LEU A 134 -17.43 -11.88 -27.07
N VAL A 135 -18.14 -11.66 -25.95
CA VAL A 135 -19.59 -11.87 -25.84
C VAL A 135 -20.38 -10.97 -26.80
N ASN A 136 -20.04 -9.68 -26.86
CA ASN A 136 -20.70 -8.76 -27.79
C ASN A 136 -20.34 -9.05 -29.27
N GLY A 137 -19.15 -9.56 -29.55
CA GLY A 137 -18.75 -9.98 -30.90
C GLY A 137 -19.51 -11.20 -31.42
N ILE A 138 -19.94 -12.11 -30.52
CA ILE A 138 -20.73 -13.30 -30.87
C ILE A 138 -22.20 -12.95 -31.15
N GLN A 139 -22.72 -11.85 -30.59
CA GLN A 139 -24.09 -11.36 -30.84
C GLN A 139 -24.23 -10.56 -32.16
N ALA A 140 -23.13 -10.27 -32.83
CA ALA A 140 -23.09 -9.44 -34.05
C ALA A 140 -22.97 -10.28 -35.36
N VAL A 141 -23.11 -11.61 -35.27
CA VAL A 141 -23.16 -12.56 -36.40
C VAL A 141 -24.48 -13.34 -36.33
#